data_AF-A0A368H910-F1
#
_entry.id   AF-A0A368H910-F1
#
_cell.length_a   1.000
_cell.length_b   1.000
_cell.length_c   1.000
_cell.angle_alpha   90.00
_cell.angle_beta   90.00
_cell.angle_gamma   90.00
#
_symmetry.space_group_name_H-M   'P 1'
#
loop_
_entity.id
_entity.type
_entity.pdbx_description
1 polymer ?
#
loop_
_entity_poly.entity_id
_entity_poly.type
_entity_poly.pdbx_seq_one_letter_code
_entity_poly.pdbx_strand_id
1 'polypeptide(L)'
;MDDSSAAEAANNNHVKLSEAQLVYSEFGAPLDECYRLAIKFYKEREKSGDLAVSYDDRVKLMALSKQVRLGPFADNSDSAGFFDLLGNDIA
;
A
#
# COMPACT_ATOMS: atom_id res chain seq x y z
N MET A 1 34.58 41.35 2.39
CA MET A 1 34.45 40.15 1.56
C MET A 1 34.56 38.97 2.49
N ASP A 2 33.46 38.21 2.51
CA ASP A 2 33.32 36.78 2.81
C ASP A 2 33.79 36.23 4.16
N ASP A 3 32.84 36.16 5.10
CA ASP A 3 32.85 35.20 6.22
C ASP A 3 31.43 34.59 6.38
N SER A 4 30.91 34.01 5.29
CA SER A 4 29.60 33.34 5.25
C SER A 4 29.69 31.85 4.89
N SER A 5 30.85 31.20 5.08
CA SER A 5 31.09 29.84 4.58
C SER A 5 31.15 28.74 5.65
N ALA A 6 30.84 29.02 6.92
CA ALA A 6 30.87 28.00 7.98
C ALA A 6 29.52 27.36 8.32
N ALA A 7 28.39 27.91 7.85
CA ALA A 7 27.05 27.44 8.23
C ALA A 7 26.45 26.36 7.30
N GLU A 8 27.04 26.11 6.13
CA GLU A 8 26.50 25.17 5.13
C GLU A 8 27.10 23.76 5.19
N ALA A 9 27.88 23.43 6.23
CA ALA A 9 28.47 22.10 6.40
C ALA A 9 27.59 21.12 7.22
N ALA A 10 26.41 21.51 7.68
CA ALA A 10 25.65 20.78 8.70
C ALA A 10 24.52 19.84 8.21
N ASN A 11 24.23 19.72 6.90
CA ASN A 11 23.02 18.97 6.48
C ASN A 11 23.21 17.91 5.37
N ASN A 12 24.43 17.39 5.17
CA ASN A 12 24.69 16.43 4.09
C ASN A 12 24.46 14.96 4.47
N ASN A 13 23.71 14.69 5.55
CA ASN A 13 23.46 13.32 6.03
C ASN A 13 21.98 12.95 5.97
N HIS A 14 21.32 13.27 4.86
CA HIS A 14 19.97 12.78 4.59
C HIS A 14 20.04 11.28 4.26
N VAL A 15 19.86 10.44 5.28
CA VAL A 15 19.72 9.00 5.12
C VAL A 15 18.39 8.73 4.43
N LYS A 16 18.42 8.33 3.15
CA LYS A 16 17.24 7.87 2.43
C LYS A 16 16.87 6.47 2.95
N LEU A 17 15.83 6.40 3.77
CA LEU A 17 15.22 5.13 4.16
C LEU A 17 14.39 4.58 3.00
N SER A 18 14.34 3.26 2.87
CA SER A 18 13.36 2.59 2.00
C SER A 18 11.96 2.66 2.59
N GLU A 19 10.93 2.48 1.77
CA GLU A 19 9.53 2.49 2.23
C GLU A 19 9.29 1.44 3.33
N ALA A 20 9.88 0.25 3.21
CA ALA A 20 9.79 -0.78 4.24
C ALA A 20 10.44 -0.37 5.57
N GLN A 21 11.53 0.41 5.52
CA GLN A 21 12.19 0.95 6.72
C GLN A 21 11.34 2.06 7.36
N LEU A 22 10.70 2.90 6.56
CA LEU A 22 9.76 3.91 7.05
C LEU A 22 8.56 3.25 7.75
N VAL A 23 8.01 2.19 7.16
CA VAL A 23 6.92 1.43 7.79
C VAL A 23 7.37 0.82 9.11
N TYR A 24 8.57 0.26 9.18
CA TYR A 24 9.11 -0.24 10.43
C TYR A 24 9.27 0.86 11.48
N SER A 25 9.74 2.06 11.11
CA SER A 25 9.90 3.16 12.08
C SER A 25 8.55 3.69 12.60
N GLU A 26 7.52 3.72 11.77
CA GLU A 26 6.19 4.23 12.16
C GLU A 26 5.40 3.21 12.99
N PHE A 27 5.43 1.93 12.61
CA PHE A 27 4.57 0.91 13.19
C PHE A 27 5.30 -0.03 14.16
N GLY A 28 6.63 0.01 14.22
CA GLY A 28 7.44 -0.88 15.06
C GLY A 28 7.44 -2.34 14.61
N ALA A 29 6.96 -2.63 13.40
CA ALA A 29 6.85 -3.98 12.86
C ALA A 29 7.25 -4.02 11.38
N PRO A 30 7.77 -5.16 10.87
CA PRO A 30 8.05 -5.33 9.46
C PRO A 30 6.82 -5.13 8.56
N LEU A 31 7.03 -4.65 7.33
CA LEU A 31 5.95 -4.37 6.38
C LEU A 31 5.05 -5.60 6.10
N ASP A 32 5.64 -6.79 5.99
CA ASP A 32 4.89 -8.04 5.76
C ASP A 32 3.97 -8.40 6.94
N GLU A 33 4.43 -8.13 8.17
CA GLU A 33 3.63 -8.29 9.38
C GLU A 33 2.50 -7.26 9.45
N CYS A 34 2.80 -5.99 9.21
CA CYS A 34 1.80 -4.93 9.13
C CYS A 34 0.71 -5.26 8.10
N TYR A 35 1.10 -5.72 6.91
CA TYR A 35 0.17 -6.13 5.86
C TYR A 35 -0.73 -7.29 6.30
N ARG A 36 -0.15 -8.35 6.87
CA ARG A 36 -0.92 -9.51 7.37
C ARG A 36 -1.92 -9.10 8.45
N LEU A 37 -1.53 -8.23 9.38
CA LEU A 37 -2.41 -7.72 10.43
C LEU A 37 -3.54 -6.86 9.85
N ALA A 38 -3.22 -5.97 8.90
CA ALA A 38 -4.20 -5.12 8.24
C ALA A 38 -5.27 -5.94 7.49
N ILE A 39 -4.85 -6.97 6.74
CA ILE A 39 -5.77 -7.87 6.03
C ILE A 39 -6.65 -8.66 7.00
N LYS A 40 -6.07 -9.16 8.10
CA LYS A 40 -6.83 -9.89 9.13
C LYS A 40 -7.90 -8.97 9.75
N PHE A 41 -7.49 -7.78 10.18
CA PHE A 41 -8.40 -6.79 10.75
C PHE A 41 -9.53 -6.43 9.78
N TYR A 42 -9.19 -6.11 8.53
CA TYR A 42 -10.17 -5.76 7.51
C TYR A 42 -11.23 -6.86 7.34
N LYS A 43 -10.80 -8.12 7.17
CA LYS A 43 -11.72 -9.25 6.98
C LYS A 43 -12.60 -9.53 8.20
N GLU A 44 -12.03 -9.42 9.40
CA GLU A 44 -12.79 -9.62 10.64
C GLU A 44 -13.86 -8.54 10.81
N ARG A 45 -13.50 -7.28 10.55
CA ARG A 45 -14.40 -6.14 10.70
C ARG A 45 -15.46 -6.06 9.62
N GLU A 46 -15.10 -6.32 8.37
CA GLU A 46 -16.04 -6.43 7.26
C GLU A 46 -17.08 -7.53 7.54
N LYS A 47 -16.63 -8.70 8.01
CA LYS A 47 -17.54 -9.81 8.36
C LYS A 47 -18.47 -9.47 9.53
N SER A 48 -17.98 -8.73 10.52
CA SER A 48 -18.80 -8.29 11.66
C SER A 48 -19.81 -7.19 11.32
N GLY A 49 -19.61 -6.47 10.21
CA GLY A 49 -20.40 -5.29 9.85
C GLY A 49 -19.97 -4.00 10.56
N ASP A 50 -19.00 -4.06 11.47
CA ASP A 50 -18.48 -2.89 12.22
C ASP A 50 -17.73 -1.88 11.35
N LEU A 51 -17.26 -2.30 10.17
CA LEU A 51 -16.49 -1.47 9.25
C LEU A 51 -17.21 -1.35 7.91
N ALA A 52 -17.77 -0.18 7.67
CA ALA A 52 -18.28 0.20 6.35
C ALA A 52 -17.16 0.84 5.53
N VAL A 53 -16.64 0.11 4.55
CA VAL A 53 -15.67 0.61 3.57
C VAL A 53 -16.40 1.08 2.32
N SER A 54 -15.91 2.13 1.65
CA SER A 54 -16.46 2.56 0.36
C SER A 54 -16.25 1.48 -0.71
N TYR A 55 -16.99 1.56 -1.82
CA TYR A 55 -16.77 0.62 -2.93
C TYR A 55 -15.36 0.78 -3.50
N ASP A 56 -14.96 2.01 -3.80
CA ASP A 56 -13.65 2.33 -4.37
C ASP A 56 -12.50 1.82 -3.50
N ASP A 57 -12.60 1.97 -2.18
CA ASP A 57 -11.56 1.50 -1.27
C ASP A 57 -11.53 -0.03 -1.19
N ARG A 58 -12.68 -0.71 -1.30
CA ARG A 58 -12.72 -2.18 -1.42
C ARG A 58 -12.02 -2.65 -2.69
N VAL A 59 -12.29 -2.01 -3.83
CA VAL A 59 -11.65 -2.36 -5.11
C VAL A 59 -10.15 -2.14 -5.01
N LYS A 60 -9.69 -1.00 -4.47
CA LYS A 60 -8.26 -0.74 -4.25
C LYS A 60 -7.61 -1.79 -3.36
N LEU A 61 -8.24 -2.13 -2.23
CA LEU A 61 -7.74 -3.19 -1.33
C LEU A 61 -7.67 -4.55 -2.03
N MET A 62 -8.65 -4.87 -2.88
CA MET A 62 -8.64 -6.09 -3.68
C MET A 62 -7.49 -6.09 -4.69
N ALA A 63 -7.28 -4.98 -5.41
CA ALA A 63 -6.20 -4.83 -6.39
C ALA A 63 -4.82 -4.98 -5.73
N LEU A 64 -4.59 -4.29 -4.60
CA LEU A 64 -3.36 -4.40 -3.83
C LEU A 64 -3.14 -5.83 -3.30
N SER A 65 -4.20 -6.47 -2.81
CA SER A 65 -4.11 -7.87 -2.35
C SER A 65 -3.77 -8.84 -3.47
N LYS A 66 -4.27 -8.61 -4.69
CA LYS A 66 -3.90 -9.38 -5.89
C LYS A 66 -2.44 -9.11 -6.27
N GLN A 67 -2.00 -7.86 -6.30
CA GLN A 67 -0.62 -7.47 -6.60
C GLN A 67 0.40 -8.16 -5.68
N VAL A 68 0.13 -8.19 -4.37
CA VAL A 68 1.01 -8.85 -3.39
C VAL A 68 1.10 -10.36 -3.62
N ARG A 69 0.00 -11.00 -4.06
CA ARG A 69 -0.07 -12.46 -4.21
C ARG A 69 0.38 -12.97 -5.57
N LEU A 70 0.07 -12.23 -6.62
CA LEU A 70 0.22 -12.67 -8.01
C LEU A 70 1.29 -11.87 -8.75
N GLY A 71 1.74 -10.76 -8.19
CA GLY A 71 2.62 -9.81 -8.87
C GLY A 71 1.85 -8.88 -9.81
N PRO A 72 2.57 -8.17 -10.70
CA PRO A 72 1.99 -7.25 -11.67
C PRO A 72 0.91 -7.87 -12.54
N PHE A 73 -0.14 -7.10 -12.83
CA PHE A 73 -1.12 -7.47 -13.84
C PHE A 73 -0.45 -7.60 -15.22
N ALA A 74 -0.79 -8.64 -15.97
CA ALA A 74 -0.27 -8.89 -17.30
C ALA A 74 -1.38 -8.71 -18.34
N ASP A 75 -1.11 -7.92 -19.39
CA ASP A 75 -2.10 -7.57 -20.42
C ASP A 75 -2.62 -8.77 -21.24
N ASN A 76 -1.98 -9.94 -21.10
CA ASN A 76 -2.41 -11.19 -21.71
C ASN A 76 -3.31 -12.04 -20.81
N SER A 77 -3.70 -11.55 -19.63
CA SER A 77 -4.65 -12.26 -18.77
C SER A 77 -6.04 -12.26 -19.40
N ASP A 78 -6.75 -13.39 -19.27
CA ASP A 78 -8.11 -13.50 -19.79
C ASP A 78 -8.98 -12.35 -19.27
N SER A 79 -9.52 -11.55 -20.20
CA SER A 79 -10.47 -10.49 -19.87
C SER A 79 -11.66 -11.10 -19.16
N ALA A 80 -12.10 -10.45 -18.06
CA ALA A 80 -13.37 -10.75 -17.44
C ALA A 80 -14.47 -10.70 -18.52
N GLY A 81 -15.34 -11.71 -18.55
CA GLY A 81 -16.43 -11.77 -19.52
C GLY A 81 -17.42 -10.63 -19.29
N PHE A 82 -18.20 -10.26 -20.32
CA PHE A 82 -19.15 -9.13 -20.25
C PHE A 82 -20.12 -9.17 -19.06
N PHE A 83 -20.50 -10.37 -18.59
CA PHE A 83 -21.38 -10.55 -17.43
C PHE A 83 -20.66 -10.54 -16.08
N ASP A 84 -19.33 -10.56 -16.06
CA ASP A 84 -18.52 -10.46 -14.85
C ASP A 84 -18.34 -8.99 -14.47
N LEU A 85 -19.43 -8.36 -14.03
CA LEU A 85 -19.47 -6.95 -13.61
C LEU A 85 -18.53 -6.65 -12.43
N LEU A 86 -18.17 -7.68 -11.63
CA LEU A 86 -17.21 -7.56 -10.53
C LEU A 86 -15.76 -7.69 -11.01
N GLY A 87 -15.51 -8.52 -12.01
CA GLY A 87 -14.19 -8.69 -12.62
C GLY A 87 -13.84 -7.60 -13.62
N ASN A 88 -14.84 -7.04 -14.30
CA ASN A 88 -14.70 -5.96 -15.28
C ASN A 88 -15.08 -4.59 -14.71
N ASP A 89 -14.91 -4.38 -13.39
CA ASP A 89 -15.31 -3.18 -12.64
C ASP A 89 -15.60 -1.95 -13.53
N ILE A 90 -16.88 -1.79 -13.89
CA ILE A 90 -17.38 -0.75 -14.84
C ILE A 90 -17.81 0.50 -14.06
N ALA A 91 -17.48 0.60 -12.77
CA ALA A 91 -17.88 1.71 -11.91
C ALA A 91 -17.34 3.07 -12.38
#